data_AF-I3SMD0-F1
#
_entry.id   AF-I3SMD0-F1
#
_cell.length_a   1.000
_cell.length_b   1.000
_cell.length_c   1.000
_cell.angle_alpha   90.00
_cell.angle_beta   90.00
_cell.angle_gamma   90.00
#
_symmetry.space_group_name_H-M   'P 1'
#
loop_
_entity.id
_entity.type
_entity.pdbx_description
1 polymer ?
#
loop_
_entity_poly.entity_id
_entity_poly.type
_entity_poly.pdbx_seq_one_letter_code
_entity_poly.pdbx_strand_id
1 'polypeptide(L)' 'MRSLWMSSCSVSYGACKLLGQKLPRLNVEVIDERGPPNLRPDSNPVEKLYIYRTISGPRLDMPGYVWTMEDDSAYLE' A
#
# COMPACT_ATOMS: atom_id res chain seq x y z
N MET A 1 18.31 -5.66 -3.53
CA MET A 1 17.28 -4.67 -3.91
C MET A 1 16.71 -4.04 -2.64
N ARG A 2 16.58 -2.72 -2.59
CA ARG A 2 16.14 -1.98 -1.38
C ARG A 2 14.63 -1.71 -1.37
N SER A 3 14.07 -1.51 -2.55
CA SER A 3 12.66 -1.18 -2.77
C SER A 3 12.22 -1.68 -4.16
N LEU A 4 10.90 -1.68 -4.37
CA LEU A 4 10.23 -1.96 -5.64
C LEU A 4 9.30 -0.78 -5.95
N TRP A 5 9.33 -0.32 -7.20
CA TRP A 5 8.43 0.71 -7.73
C TRP A 5 7.70 0.15 -8.95
N MET A 6 6.39 0.33 -8.99
CA MET A 6 5.56 -0.04 -10.14
C MET A 6 4.56 1.10 -10.41
N SER A 7 4.51 1.56 -11.65
CA SER A 7 3.59 2.63 -12.07
C SER A 7 2.97 2.28 -13.41
N SER A 8 1.68 2.55 -13.57
CA SER A 8 0.93 2.17 -14.78
C SER A 8 1.02 0.67 -15.09
N CYS A 9 1.08 -0.17 -14.05
CA CYS A 9 1.05 -1.62 -14.12
C CYS A 9 -0.33 -2.16 -13.71
N SER A 10 -0.60 -3.44 -13.98
CA SER A 10 -1.88 -4.09 -13.65
C SER A 10 -1.94 -4.64 -12.22
N VAL A 11 -1.33 -3.95 -11.24
CA VAL A 11 -1.37 -4.40 -9.84
C VAL A 11 -2.65 -3.89 -9.19
N SER A 12 -3.50 -4.81 -8.74
CA SER A 12 -4.79 -4.47 -8.16
C SER A 12 -4.69 -3.98 -6.71
N TYR A 13 -5.64 -3.16 -6.29
CA TYR A 13 -5.71 -2.69 -4.90
C TYR A 13 -5.81 -3.84 -3.88
N GLY A 14 -6.59 -4.88 -4.20
CA GLY A 14 -6.71 -6.09 -3.39
C GLY A 14 -5.38 -6.83 -3.23
N ALA A 15 -4.54 -6.88 -4.26
CA ALA A 15 -3.21 -7.47 -4.17
C ALA A 15 -2.29 -6.66 -3.24
N CYS A 16 -2.38 -5.33 -3.26
CA CYS A 16 -1.64 -4.46 -2.33
C CYS A 16 -2.05 -4.73 -0.87
N LYS A 17 -3.35 -4.83 -0.59
CA LYS A 17 -3.86 -5.19 0.75
C LYS A 17 -3.34 -6.54 1.23
N LEU A 18 -3.47 -7.56 0.39
CA LEU A 18 -3.01 -8.92 0.71
C LEU A 18 -1.49 -8.95 0.98
N LEU A 19 -0.71 -8.16 0.23
CA LEU A 19 0.73 -8.07 0.42
C LEU A 19 1.09 -7.40 1.74
N GLY A 20 0.40 -6.31 2.10
CA GLY A 20 0.57 -5.62 3.37
C GLY A 20 0.31 -6.54 4.57
N GLN A 21 -0.79 -7.29 4.53
CA GLN A 21 -1.14 -8.29 5.54
C GLN A 21 -0.12 -9.42 5.63
N LYS A 22 0.37 -9.92 4.49
CA LYS A 22 1.29 -11.07 4.46
C LYS A 22 2.72 -10.72 4.86
N LEU A 23 3.16 -9.48 4.62
CA LEU A 23 4.54 -9.04 4.82
C LEU A 23 4.59 -7.76 5.67
N PRO A 24 4.32 -7.83 6.98
CA PRO A 24 4.17 -6.67 7.86
C PRO A 24 5.46 -5.84 8.07
N ARG A 25 6.62 -6.35 7.62
CA ARG A 25 7.90 -5.61 7.63
C ARG A 25 8.14 -4.81 6.34
N LEU A 26 7.18 -4.78 5.45
CA LEU A 26 7.18 -3.96 4.24
C LEU A 26 6.13 -2.86 4.41
N ASN A 27 6.53 -1.62 4.10
CA ASN A 27 5.54 -0.61 3.79
C ASN A 27 5.11 -0.84 2.34
N VAL A 28 3.82 -1.05 2.15
CA VAL A 28 3.18 -1.19 0.84
C VAL A 28 2.38 0.08 0.61
N GLU A 29 2.99 1.06 -0.05
CA GLU A 29 2.37 2.37 -0.29
C GLU A 29 1.68 2.40 -1.65
N VAL A 30 0.37 2.54 -1.63
CA VAL A 30 -0.44 2.88 -2.80
C VAL A 30 -0.45 4.39 -2.96
N ILE A 31 -0.07 4.89 -4.13
CA ILE A 31 -0.05 6.32 -4.46
C ILE A 31 -1.03 6.49 -5.63
N ASP A 32 -2.17 7.16 -5.38
CA ASP A 32 -3.27 7.27 -6.35
C ASP A 32 -4.00 8.60 -6.20
N GLU A 33 -3.94 9.46 -7.22
CA GLU A 33 -4.51 10.82 -7.14
C GLU A 33 -6.04 10.85 -7.38
N ARG A 34 -6.64 9.70 -7.73
CA ARG A 34 -8.08 9.59 -8.03
C ARG A 34 -8.95 9.54 -6.77
N GLY A 35 -8.37 9.81 -5.60
CA GLY A 35 -9.01 9.69 -4.30
C GLY A 35 -8.94 8.27 -3.71
N PRO A 36 -9.59 8.05 -2.55
CA PRO A 36 -9.40 6.87 -1.72
C PRO A 36 -9.59 5.55 -2.49
N PRO A 37 -8.59 4.65 -2.52
CA PRO A 37 -8.62 3.47 -3.36
C PRO A 37 -9.66 2.43 -2.91
N ASN A 38 -10.04 2.44 -1.64
CA ASN A 38 -11.11 1.61 -1.07
C ASN A 38 -12.52 1.94 -1.59
N LEU A 39 -12.72 3.09 -2.24
CA LEU A 39 -14.00 3.45 -2.87
C LEU A 39 -14.18 2.77 -4.24
N ARG A 40 -13.16 2.09 -4.75
CA ARG A 40 -13.15 1.37 -6.03
C ARG A 40 -13.11 -0.14 -5.77
N PRO A 41 -13.55 -0.97 -6.73
CA PRO A 41 -13.39 -2.42 -6.62
C PRO A 41 -11.93 -2.83 -6.38
N ASP A 42 -11.71 -3.83 -5.52
CA ASP A 42 -10.37 -4.34 -5.20
C ASP A 42 -9.61 -4.86 -6.43
N SER A 43 -10.31 -5.26 -7.49
CA SER A 43 -9.73 -5.69 -8.76
C SER A 43 -9.14 -4.54 -9.57
N ASN A 44 -9.48 -3.28 -9.27
CA ASN A 44 -8.99 -2.15 -10.03
C ASN A 44 -7.48 -1.93 -9.82
N PRO A 45 -6.73 -1.62 -10.89
CA PRO A 45 -5.32 -1.32 -10.78
C PRO A 45 -5.08 -0.01 -10.05
N VAL A 46 -4.08 0.01 -9.18
CA VAL A 46 -3.58 1.25 -8.56
C VAL A 46 -2.72 2.04 -9.54
N GLU A 47 -2.65 3.35 -9.35
CA GLU A 47 -1.84 4.21 -10.23
C GLU A 47 -0.34 3.94 -10.08
N LYS A 48 0.14 3.96 -8.84
CA LYS A 48 1.53 3.67 -8.49
C LYS A 48 1.59 2.89 -7.19
N LEU A 49 2.61 2.05 -7.09
CA LEU A 49 2.91 1.21 -5.93
C LEU A 49 4.38 1.35 -5.58
N TYR A 50 4.64 1.70 -4.33
CA TYR A 50 5.98 1.77 -3.77
C TYR A 50 6.09 0.83 -2.58
N ILE A 51 6.99 -0.15 -2.68
CA ILE A 51 7.21 -1.15 -1.63
C ILE A 51 8.66 -1.04 -1.16
N TYR A 52 8.84 -0.97 0.16
CA TYR A 52 10.17 -0.98 0.76
C TYR A 52 10.14 -1.65 2.12
N ARG A 53 11.24 -2.34 2.46
CA ARG A 53 11.41 -2.89 3.80
C ARG A 53 11.65 -1.77 4.80
N THR A 54 11.07 -1.90 5.98
CA THR A 54 11.24 -0.93 7.08
C THR A 54 11.37 -1.66 8.42
N ILE A 55 12.07 -1.02 9.35
CA ILE A 55 12.06 -1.39 10.78
C ILE A 55 11.30 -0.36 11.63
N SER A 56 10.95 0.77 11.02
CA SER A 56 10.25 1.89 11.68
C SER A 56 8.74 1.82 11.48
N GLY A 57 8.25 0.84 10.70
CA GLY A 57 6.85 0.75 10.33
C GLY A 57 6.41 1.86 9.35
N PRO A 58 5.10 2.14 9.30
CA PRO A 58 4.49 3.18 8.47
C PRO A 58 5.05 4.57 8.76
N ARG A 59 5.09 5.43 7.73
CA ARG A 59 5.55 6.82 7.87
C ARG A 59 4.40 7.75 8.29
N LEU A 60 4.69 8.77 9.09
CA LEU A 60 3.69 9.68 9.65
C LEU A 60 3.37 10.88 8.75
N ASP A 61 4.11 11.06 7.65
CA ASP A 61 4.06 12.22 6.75
C ASP A 61 3.38 11.89 5.40
N MET A 62 2.46 10.93 5.40
CA MET A 62 1.73 10.54 4.18
C MET A 62 0.81 11.68 3.73
N PRO A 63 0.96 12.19 2.49
CA PRO A 63 -0.03 13.11 1.93
C PRO A 63 -1.34 12.36 1.64
N GLY A 64 -2.43 13.09 1.46
CA GLY A 64 -3.79 12.51 1.35
C GLY A 64 -4.05 11.61 0.12
N TYR A 65 -3.07 11.44 -0.76
CA TYR A 65 -3.11 10.54 -1.93
C TYR A 65 -2.18 9.33 -1.77
N VAL A 66 -1.64 9.08 -0.57
CA VAL A 66 -0.83 7.91 -0.23
C VAL A 66 -1.47 7.12 0.89
N TRP A 67 -1.57 5.81 0.70
CA TRP A 67 -2.13 4.88 1.68
C TRP A 67 -1.16 3.72 1.89
N THR A 68 -0.77 3.47 3.15
CA THR A 68 -0.02 2.27 3.51
C THR A 68 -1.01 1.13 3.74
N MET A 69 -0.77 -0.02 3.11
CA MET A 69 -1.58 -1.22 3.34
C MET A 69 -1.10 -1.90 4.63
N GLU A 70 -1.72 -1.55 5.75
CA GLU A 70 -1.45 -2.15 7.05
C GLU A 70 -2.36 -3.36 7.31
N ASP A 71 -1.99 -4.12 8.34
CA ASP A 71 -2.88 -5.08 8.97
C ASP A 71 -3.62 -4.37 10.12
N ASP A 72 -4.91 -4.07 9.93
CA ASP A 72 -5.77 -3.49 10.97
C ASP A 72 -5.85 -4.36 12.24
N SER A 73 -5.41 -5.63 12.20
CA SER A 73 -5.36 -6.50 13.38
C SER A 73 -4.25 -6.18 14.37
N ALA A 74 -3.24 -5.38 13.99
CA ALA A 74 -2.14 -4.99 14.87
C ALA A 74 -2.54 -3.98 15.97
N TYR A 75 -3.74 -3.40 15.88
CA TYR A 75 -4.28 -2.43 16.86
C TYR A 75 -5.38 -3.02 17.75
N LEU A 76 -5.61 -4.34 17.71
CA LEU A 76 -6.63 -5.05 18.50
C LEU A 76 -6.06 -5.87 19.68
N GLU A 77 -4.84 -5.57 20.14
CA GLU A 77 -4.28 -6.09 21.41
C GLU A 77 -4.31 -5.05 22.54
#